data_AF-A0A8X7W2L8-F1
#
_entry.id   AF-A0A8X7W2L8-F1
#
_cell.length_a   1.000
_cell.length_b   1.000
_cell.length_c   1.000
_cell.angle_alpha   90.00
_cell.angle_beta   90.00
_cell.angle_gamma   90.00
#
_symmetry.space_group_name_H-M   'P 1'
#
loop_
_entity.id
_entity.type
_entity.pdbx_description
1 polymer ?
#
loop_
_entity_poly.entity_id
_entity_poly.type
_entity_poly.pdbx_seq_one_letter_code
_entity_poly.pdbx_strand_id
1 'polypeptide(L)'
;MAVTHACDSYQTTKHAYKIGFLATTRGRSCEDFPMKLTGFSPTNFRQLLDGSLNTDYLVDVIGQIVEVSHAVILVANGKDTENITGAS
;
A
#
# COMPACT_ATOMS: atom_id res chain seq x y z
N MET A 1 -22.02 -9.60 2.50
CA MET A 1 -20.57 -9.71 2.20
C MET A 1 -20.37 -10.75 1.11
N ALA A 2 -19.51 -10.48 0.14
CA ALA A 2 -19.04 -11.44 -0.86
C ALA A 2 -17.55 -11.69 -0.67
N VAL A 3 -17.07 -12.88 -1.02
CA VAL A 3 -15.65 -13.25 -1.04
C VAL A 3 -15.28 -13.58 -2.47
N THR A 4 -14.27 -12.90 -3.01
CA THR A 4 -13.78 -13.13 -4.38
C THR A 4 -12.27 -13.22 -4.39
N HIS A 5 -11.69 -13.80 -5.44
CA HIS A 5 -10.24 -13.87 -5.58
C HIS A 5 -9.62 -12.47 -5.69
N ALA A 6 -8.49 -12.28 -5.03
CA ALA A 6 -7.65 -11.09 -5.17
C ALA A 6 -6.72 -11.30 -6.39
N CYS A 7 -7.14 -10.81 -7.56
CA CYS A 7 -6.38 -10.91 -8.82
C CYS A 7 -6.15 -9.53 -9.47
N ASP A 8 -6.23 -8.45 -8.69
CA ASP A 8 -6.03 -7.10 -9.21
C ASP A 8 -4.53 -6.81 -9.43
N SER A 9 -4.24 -5.82 -10.28
CA SER A 9 -2.87 -5.37 -10.60
C SER A 9 -2.14 -4.68 -9.43
N TYR A 10 -2.85 -4.39 -8.34
CA TYR A 10 -2.31 -3.74 -7.14
C TYR A 10 -2.80 -4.48 -5.90
N GLN A 11 -1.95 -5.33 -5.34
CA GLN A 11 -2.27 -6.12 -4.15
C GLN A 11 -1.47 -5.63 -2.95
N THR A 12 -2.19 -5.07 -1.96
CA THR A 12 -1.61 -4.62 -0.69
C THR A 12 -1.27 -5.76 0.26
N THR A 13 -1.83 -6.96 0.04
CA THR A 13 -1.61 -8.14 0.89
C THR A 13 -1.46 -9.39 0.02
N LYS A 14 -0.84 -10.44 0.57
CA LYS A 14 -0.73 -11.75 -0.08
C LYS A 14 -1.96 -12.64 0.10
N HIS A 15 -3.06 -12.10 0.64
CA HIS A 15 -4.27 -12.88 0.83
C HIS A 15 -4.91 -13.22 -0.52
N ALA A 16 -5.20 -14.50 -0.74
CA ALA A 16 -5.76 -14.99 -2.00
C ALA A 16 -7.17 -14.47 -2.32
N TYR A 17 -7.83 -13.82 -1.35
CA TYR A 17 -9.21 -13.38 -1.43
C TYR A 17 -9.39 -11.97 -0.88
N LYS A 18 -10.38 -11.26 -1.42
CA LYS A 18 -10.85 -9.96 -0.92
C LYS A 18 -12.34 -10.04 -0.55
N ILE A 19 -12.75 -9.20 0.39
CA ILE A 19 -14.15 -9.06 0.79
C ILE A 19 -14.80 -7.86 0.09
N GLY A 20 -15.98 -8.08 -0.47
CA GLY A 20 -16.84 -7.04 -1.03
C GLY A 20 -18.02 -6.74 -0.10
N PHE A 21 -18.30 -5.46 0.10
CA PHE A 21 -19.45 -5.04 0.90
C PHE A 21 -20.71 -5.06 0.03
N LEU A 22 -21.73 -5.77 0.51
CA LEU A 22 -23.09 -5.78 -0.03
C LEU A 22 -24.01 -4.96 0.87
N ALA A 23 -25.19 -4.60 0.38
CA ALA A 23 -26.20 -3.84 1.15
C ALA A 23 -26.54 -4.47 2.52
N THR A 24 -26.40 -5.78 2.67
CA THR A 24 -26.66 -6.51 3.93
C THR A 24 -25.44 -6.60 4.86
N THR A 25 -24.31 -6.00 4.50
CA THR A 25 -23.09 -6.02 5.31
C THR A 25 -23.23 -5.04 6.46
N ARG A 26 -22.99 -5.52 7.68
CA ARG A 26 -23.09 -4.72 8.90
C ARG A 26 -21.75 -4.71 9.62
N GLY A 27 -21.27 -3.51 9.96
CA GLY A 27 -20.13 -3.32 10.85
C GLY A 27 -20.59 -2.99 12.27
N ARG A 28 -19.80 -3.39 13.27
CA ARG A 28 -19.93 -2.94 14.66
C ARG A 28 -18.54 -2.62 15.21
N SER A 29 -18.44 -1.58 16.03
CA SER A 29 -17.20 -1.27 16.75
C SER A 29 -16.82 -2.45 17.66
N CYS A 30 -15.51 -2.71 17.77
CA CYS A 30 -14.95 -3.71 18.67
C CYS A 30 -14.00 -2.99 19.63
N GLU A 31 -14.34 -2.95 20.92
CA GLU A 31 -13.53 -2.26 21.93
C GLU A 31 -12.28 -3.07 22.33
N ASP A 32 -12.37 -4.40 22.31
CA ASP A 32 -11.26 -5.33 22.56
C ASP A 32 -10.54 -5.72 21.26
N PHE A 33 -10.11 -4.72 20.48
CA PHE A 33 -9.37 -4.99 19.25
C PHE A 33 -7.89 -5.33 19.55
N PRO A 34 -7.37 -6.48 19.08
CA PRO A 34 -5.97 -6.84 19.32
C PRO A 34 -5.03 -5.84 18.62
N MET A 35 -4.33 -5.05 19.42
CA MET A 35 -3.46 -3.95 18.98
C MET A 35 -2.29 -4.37 18.07
N LYS A 36 -2.06 -5.68 17.88
CA LYS A 36 -0.95 -6.26 17.10
C LYS A 36 -1.22 -6.41 15.59
N LEU A 37 -2.34 -5.94 15.07
CA LEU A 37 -2.72 -6.09 13.66
C LEU A 37 -2.52 -4.78 12.86
N THR A 38 -1.34 -4.17 12.94
CA THR A 38 -1.04 -2.98 12.11
C THR A 38 -0.93 -3.33 10.63
N GLY A 39 -0.69 -4.61 10.30
CA GLY A 39 -0.44 -5.08 8.93
C GLY A 39 0.90 -4.64 8.37
N PHE A 40 1.67 -3.82 9.10
CA PHE A 40 2.93 -3.24 8.66
C PHE A 40 4.07 -4.26 8.77
N SER A 41 4.68 -4.59 7.64
CA SER A 41 5.75 -5.56 7.52
C SER A 41 6.90 -4.98 6.67
N PRO A 42 7.81 -4.19 7.26
CA PRO A 42 8.81 -3.47 6.50
C PRO A 42 9.73 -4.41 5.73
N THR A 43 9.94 -4.08 4.47
CA THR A 43 10.81 -4.83 3.55
C THR A 43 12.25 -4.42 3.74
N ASN A 44 13.17 -5.38 3.63
CA ASN A 44 14.60 -5.09 3.71
C ASN A 44 15.02 -4.24 2.51
N PHE A 45 15.67 -3.10 2.76
CA PHE A 45 16.12 -2.19 1.71
C PHE A 45 17.03 -2.86 0.67
N ARG A 46 17.87 -3.84 1.05
CA ARG A 46 18.72 -4.55 0.08
C ARG A 46 17.92 -5.34 -0.95
N GLN A 47 16.77 -5.90 -0.56
CA GLN A 47 15.88 -6.63 -1.46
C GLN A 47 15.13 -5.69 -2.42
N LEU A 48 14.93 -4.43 -2.03
CA LEU A 48 14.40 -3.41 -2.95
C LEU A 48 15.44 -3.07 -4.01
N LEU A 49 16.71 -2.92 -3.61
CA LEU A 49 17.80 -2.56 -4.51
C LEU A 49 18.16 -3.68 -5.50
N ASP A 50 18.11 -4.93 -5.07
CA ASP A 50 18.45 -6.07 -5.93
C ASP A 50 17.29 -6.52 -6.85
N GLY A 51 16.10 -5.93 -6.69
CA GLY A 51 14.93 -6.20 -7.53
C GLY A 51 14.37 -7.63 -7.37
N SER A 52 14.73 -8.35 -6.31
CA SER A 52 14.31 -9.74 -6.10
C SER A 52 12.86 -9.89 -5.66
N LEU A 53 12.19 -8.79 -5.34
CA LEU A 53 10.81 -8.78 -4.83
C LEU A 53 9.80 -8.97 -5.96
N ASN A 54 8.69 -9.65 -5.65
CA ASN A 54 7.58 -9.77 -6.58
C ASN A 54 6.89 -8.39 -6.77
N THR A 55 6.89 -7.90 -8.00
CA THR A 55 6.31 -6.61 -8.40
C THR A 55 4.79 -6.57 -8.41
N ASP A 56 4.12 -7.72 -8.28
CA ASP A 56 2.65 -7.81 -8.19
C ASP A 56 2.10 -7.33 -6.84
N TYR A 57 2.97 -7.17 -5.83
CA TYR A 57 2.60 -6.82 -4.46
C TYR A 57 3.26 -5.51 -4.03
N LEU A 58 2.50 -4.71 -3.26
CA LEU A 58 3.05 -3.52 -2.61
C LEU A 58 3.97 -3.92 -1.45
N VAL A 59 4.87 -3.01 -1.10
CA VAL A 59 5.86 -3.18 -0.03
C VAL A 59 5.74 -2.07 1.00
N ASP A 60 5.90 -2.42 2.27
CA ASP A 60 6.08 -1.45 3.33
C ASP A 60 7.56 -1.10 3.45
N VAL A 61 7.87 0.19 3.59
CA VAL A 61 9.25 0.67 3.78
C VAL A 61 9.35 1.53 5.02
N ILE A 62 10.47 1.39 5.74
CA ILE A 62 10.84 2.26 6.85
C ILE A 62 12.32 2.62 6.70
N GLY A 63 12.63 3.89 6.88
CA GLY A 63 13.98 4.41 6.69
C GLY A 63 14.14 5.78 7.31
N GLN A 64 15.39 6.21 7.42
CA GLN A 64 15.73 7.56 7.83
C GLN A 64 15.59 8.51 6.64
N ILE A 65 14.95 9.66 6.86
CA ILE A 65 14.93 10.74 5.87
C ILE A 65 16.34 11.35 5.84
N VAL A 66 17.03 11.21 4.70
CA VAL A 66 18.37 11.76 4.51
C VAL A 66 18.32 13.12 3.79
N GLU A 67 17.40 13.26 2.84
CA GLU A 67 17.22 14.48 2.04
C GLU A 67 15.76 14.57 1.56
N VAL A 68 15.26 15.79 1.34
CA VAL A 68 13.96 16.07 0.73
C VAL A 68 14.12 17.18 -0.30
N SER A 69 13.69 16.93 -1.55
CA SER A 69 13.75 17.92 -2.64
C SER A 69 12.49 18.79 -2.71
N HIS A 70 12.52 19.82 -3.56
CA HIS A 70 11.36 20.69 -3.79
C HIS A 70 10.24 19.96 -4.55
N ALA A 71 8.99 20.25 -4.20
CA ALA A 71 7.83 19.80 -4.95
C ALA A 71 7.72 20.54 -6.29
N VAL A 72 7.28 19.82 -7.31
CA VAL A 72 7.03 20.27 -8.68
C VAL A 72 5.61 19.88 -9.05
N ILE A 73 4.87 20.75 -9.74
CA ILE A 73 3.53 20.42 -10.23
C ILE A 73 3.65 19.68 -11.56
N LEU A 74 3.04 18.50 -11.62
CA LEU A 74 2.90 17.67 -12.81
C LEU A 74 1.43 17.57 -13.20
N VAL A 75 1.13 17.55 -14.50
CA VAL A 75 -0.23 17.28 -14.98
C VAL A 75 -0.38 15.78 -15.21
N ALA A 76 -1.15 15.12 -14.35
CA ALA A 76 -1.47 13.69 -14.47
C ALA A 76 -2.96 13.54 -14.77
N ASN A 77 -3.30 12.82 -15.84
CA ASN A 77 -4.68 12.62 -16.29
C ASN A 77 -5.50 13.92 -16.40
N GLY A 78 -4.85 15.01 -16.84
CA GLY A 78 -5.48 16.33 -17.01
C GLY A 78 -5.71 17.10 -15.70
N LYS A 79 -5.13 16.65 -14.58
CA LYS A 79 -5.21 17.33 -13.28
C LYS A 79 -3.81 17.64 -12.74
N ASP A 80 -3.67 18.85 -12.21
CA ASP A 80 -2.46 19.26 -11.49
C ASP A 80 -2.25 18.39 -10.24
N THR A 81 -1.04 17.86 -10.10
CA THR A 81 -0.61 16.96 -9.03
C THR A 81 0.79 17.38 -8.59
N GLU A 82 0.98 17.64 -7.30
CA GLU A 82 2.31 17.91 -6.75
C GLU A 82 3.12 16.61 -6.66
N ASN A 83 4.38 16.65 -7.09
CA ASN A 83 5.32 15.54 -7.04
C ASN A 83 6.70 16.05 -6.62
N ILE A 84 7.42 15.28 -5.81
CA ILE A 84 8.81 15.57 -5.45
C ILE A 84 9.70 14.87 -6.49
N THR A 85 10.20 15.61 -7.47
CA THR A 85 11.19 15.09 -8.41
C THR A 85 12.57 15.13 -7.76
N GLY A 86 13.18 13.96 -7.48
CA GLY A 86 14.58 13.93 -7.01
C GLY A 86 15.02 12.83 -6.04
N ALA A 87 14.34 11.70 -5.91
CA ALA A 87 14.95 10.56 -5.21
C ALA A 87 15.84 9.77 -6.18
N SER A 88 17.15 10.00 -6.11
CA SER A 88 18.19 9.19 -6.78
C SER A 88 18.31 7.80 -6.15
#